data_AF-A0A534JBU8-F1
#
_entry.id   AF-A0A534JBU8-F1
#
_cell.length_a   1.000
_cell.length_b   1.000
_cell.length_c   1.000
_cell.angle_alpha   90.00
_cell.angle_beta   90.00
_cell.angle_gamma   90.00
#
_symmetry.space_group_name_H-M   'P 1'
#
loop_
_entity.id
_entity.type
_entity.pdbx_description
1 polymer ?
#
loop_
_entity_poly.entity_id
_entity_poly.type
_entity_poly.pdbx_seq_one_letter_code
_entity_poly.pdbx_strand_id
1 'polypeptide(L)' 'MRHALIDLYKDKKGNVYVKPKGGSGPGEPTGINIKNL' A
#
# COMPACT_ATOMS: atom_id res chain seq x y z
N MET A 1 19.45 10.37 6.99
CA MET A 1 18.07 9.83 7.01
C MET A 1 18.05 8.54 6.22
N ARG A 2 17.62 7.40 6.79
CA ARG A 2 17.38 6.19 6.00
C ARG A 2 16.07 6.39 5.24
N HIS A 3 16.10 6.40 3.90
CA HIS A 3 14.88 6.37 3.10
C HIS A 3 14.19 5.05 3.42
N ALA A 4 13.05 5.09 4.11
CA ALA A 4 12.21 3.92 4.24
C ALA A 4 11.70 3.59 2.84
N LEU A 5 12.11 2.43 2.31
CA LEU A 5 11.55 1.94 1.05
C LEU A 5 10.07 1.67 1.28
N ILE A 6 9.21 2.47 0.65
CA ILE A 6 7.76 2.28 0.66
C ILE A 6 7.36 1.48 -0.57
N ASP A 7 6.52 0.47 -0.39
CA ASP A 7 5.94 -0.33 -1.46
C ASP A 7 4.42 -0.13 -1.49
N LEU A 8 3.83 -0.33 -2.67
CA LEU A 8 2.38 -0.38 -2.86
C LEU A 8 1.91 -1.83 -2.72
N TYR A 9 0.84 -1.99 -1.95
CA TYR A 9 0.18 -3.27 -1.74
C TYR A 9 -1.29 -3.12 -2.10
N LYS A 10 -1.93 -4.25 -2.41
CA LYS A 10 -3.37 -4.31 -2.64
C LYS A 10 -4.04 -5.37 -1.79
N ASP A 11 -5.29 -5.15 -1.46
CA ASP A 11 -6.14 -6.17 -0.85
C ASP A 11 -6.86 -7.01 -1.93
N LYS A 12 -7.62 -8.03 -1.50
CA LYS A 12 -8.43 -8.87 -2.40
C LYS A 12 -9.57 -8.08 -3.07
N LYS A 13 -10.02 -6.97 -2.47
CA LYS A 13 -11.06 -6.08 -3.01
C LYS A 13 -10.51 -5.13 -4.07
N GLY A 14 -9.19 -4.98 -4.18
CA GLY A 14 -8.50 -4.11 -5.13
C GLY A 14 -8.08 -2.75 -4.55
N ASN A 15 -8.30 -2.50 -3.26
CA ASN A 15 -7.89 -1.25 -2.63
C ASN A 15 -6.37 -1.22 -2.45
N VAL A 16 -5.75 -0.09 -2.80
CA VAL A 16 -4.30 0.10 -2.75
C VAL A 16 -3.91 0.87 -1.49
N TYR A 17 -2.86 0.40 -0.82
CA TYR A 17 -2.29 1.01 0.38
C TYR A 17 -0.76 1.06 0.30
N VAL A 18 -0.17 2.03 1.00
CA VAL A 18 1.28 2.24 1.12
C VAL A 18 1.75 1.73 2.47
N LYS A 19 2.86 0.99 2.50
CA LYS A 19 3.53 0.66 3.76
C LYS A 19 5.04 0.47 3.54
N PRO A 20 5.85 0.53 4.61
CA PRO A 20 7.25 0.15 4.53
C PRO A 20 7.38 -1.26 3.94
N LYS A 21 8.40 -1.44 3.10
CA LYS A 21 8.72 -2.72 2.48
C LYS A 21 8.95 -3.78 3.54
N GLY A 22 8.15 -4.85 3.51
CA GLY A 22 8.17 -5.91 4.52
C GLY A 22 7.52 -5.55 5.86
N GLY A 23 6.94 -4.35 5.99
CA GLY A 23 6.21 -3.91 7.16
C GLY A 23 4.93 -4.72 7.39
N SER A 24 4.70 -5.10 8.64
CA SER A 24 3.42 -5.62 9.13
C SER A 24 2.49 -4.45 9.50
N GLY A 25 1.18 -4.66 9.33
CA GLY A 25 0.17 -3.64 9.61
C GLY A 25 -0.68 -3.24 8.38
N PRO A 26 -1.76 -2.47 8.62
CA PRO A 26 -2.77 -2.16 7.60
C PRO A 26 -2.27 -1.24 6.48
N GLY A 27 -1.19 -0.50 6.70
CA GLY A 27 -0.70 0.52 5.75
C GLY A 27 -1.60 1.75 5.67
N GLU A 28 -1.16 2.75 4.91
CA GLU A 28 -1.91 3.99 4.66
C GLU A 28 -2.73 3.85 3.38
N PRO A 29 -4.05 4.11 3.41
CA PRO A 29 -4.89 4.00 2.23
C PRO A 29 -4.56 5.10 1.21
N THR A 30 -4.52 4.75 -0.07
CA THR A 30 -4.23 5.71 -1.17
C THR A 30 -5.47 6.32 -1.80
N GLY A 31 -6.65 5.78 -1.52
CA GLY A 31 -7.89 6.11 -2.22
C GLY A 31 -8.03 5.48 -3.62
N ILE A 32 -7.02 4.74 -4.10
CA ILE A 32 -7.04 4.06 -5.40
C ILE A 32 -7.62 2.66 -5.25
N ASN A 33 -8.52 2.28 -6.16
CA ASN A 33 -8.95 0.89 -6.36
C ASN A 33 -8.60 0.43 -7.78
N ILE A 34 -7.75 -0.58 -7.89
CA ILE A 34 -7.22 -1.06 -9.18
C ILE A 34 -8.28 -1.72 -10.08
N LYS A 35 -9.44 -2.10 -9.54
CA LYS A 35 -10.53 -2.68 -10.34
C LYS A 35 -11.39 -1.62 -11.04
N ASN A 36 -11.19 -0.34 -10.69
CA ASN A 36 -11.94 0.79 -11.24
C ASN A 36 -11.10 1.62 -12.21
N LEU A 37 -9.98 1.08 -12.68
CA LEU A 37 -9.06 1.70 -13.64
C LEU A 37 -9.29 1.16 -15.05
#